data_AF-A0A9X3S820-F1
#
_entry.id   AF-A0A9X3S820-F1
#
_cell.length_a   1.000
_cell.length_b   1.000
_cell.length_c   1.000
_cell.angle_alpha   90.00
_cell.angle_beta   90.00
_cell.angle_gamma   90.00
#
_symmetry.space_group_name_H-M   'P 1'
#
loop_
_entity.id
_entity.type
_entity.pdbx_description
1 polymer ?
#
loop_
_entity_poly.entity_id
_entity_poly.type
_entity_poly.pdbx_seq_one_letter_code
_entity_poly.pdbx_strand_id
1 'polypeptide(L)'
;MSPTAGTIDLRDLSKDIDGVEFKYTLETADEAKVPEFFGGVLGRPKRRKVYFYDTRKLKLFNAGLVLRARVTQGEDDDSTVKVRPASLDRHAPWREGKGVVVELDVSGKGPMCSAKGEGTPKHGHAEAVEAGRRPVGALFSSQQEKLLHLYAKGVKLDELKVLGPVDARKWELDKLDGFPYTLCVEEWTLPDTTRFIELSIKADRKDAPRAKAAFDKLLRRHKITVVKGKEQKTPLVLKFFADRL
;
A
#
# COMPACT_ATOMS: atom_id res chain seq x y z
N MET A 1 10.67 3.64 20.28
CA MET A 1 10.81 4.95 19.61
C MET A 1 10.18 4.81 18.24
N SER A 2 9.06 5.48 17.99
CA SER A 2 8.55 5.61 16.61
C SER A 2 9.66 6.27 15.79
N PRO A 3 10.10 5.72 14.65
CA PRO A 3 11.08 6.40 13.84
C PRO A 3 10.44 7.70 13.39
N THR A 4 11.00 8.80 13.90
CA THR A 4 10.69 10.15 13.48
C THR A 4 10.80 10.19 11.96
N ALA A 5 9.83 10.78 11.27
CA ALA A 5 9.92 11.05 9.84
C ALA A 5 11.17 11.91 9.60
N GLY A 6 12.30 11.25 9.32
CA GLY A 6 13.55 11.93 9.03
C GLY A 6 13.45 12.62 7.67
N THR A 7 14.23 13.67 7.48
CA THR A 7 14.55 14.17 6.14
C THR A 7 15.46 13.16 5.46
N ILE A 8 14.90 12.24 4.68
CA ILE A 8 15.69 11.39 3.77
C ILE A 8 16.10 12.24 2.57
N ASP A 9 17.40 12.32 2.30
CA ASP A 9 17.89 12.92 1.06
C ASP A 9 17.65 11.95 -0.10
N LEU A 10 16.72 12.29 -0.99
CA LEU A 10 16.41 11.46 -2.16
C LEU A 10 17.61 11.33 -3.12
N ARG A 11 18.65 12.15 -2.97
CA ARG A 11 19.89 12.07 -3.76
C ARG A 11 20.87 11.00 -3.25
N ASP A 12 20.74 10.60 -1.99
CA ASP A 12 21.63 9.63 -1.36
C ASP A 12 20.84 8.58 -0.56
N LEU A 13 20.14 7.73 -1.31
CA LEU A 13 19.36 6.64 -0.75
C LEU A 13 20.21 5.39 -0.55
N SER A 14 20.04 4.73 0.61
CA SER A 14 20.67 3.44 0.92
C SER A 14 20.47 2.42 -0.21
N LYS A 15 21.49 1.62 -0.49
CA LYS A 15 21.44 0.52 -1.46
C LYS A 15 20.45 -0.58 -1.07
N ASP A 16 20.06 -0.64 0.21
CA ASP A 16 19.03 -1.55 0.69
C ASP A 16 17.61 -1.17 0.22
N ILE A 17 17.40 0.03 -0.34
CA ILE A 17 16.11 0.44 -0.90
C ILE A 17 16.02 -0.01 -2.36
N ASP A 18 15.11 -0.92 -2.65
CA ASP A 18 14.90 -1.48 -3.99
C ASP A 18 14.15 -0.51 -4.91
N GLY A 19 13.24 0.30 -4.35
CA GLY A 19 12.44 1.25 -5.11
C GLY A 19 11.86 2.36 -4.25
N VAL A 20 11.41 3.43 -4.93
CA VAL A 20 10.75 4.57 -4.29
C VAL A 20 9.35 4.71 -4.86
N GLU A 21 8.35 4.76 -3.98
CA GLU A 21 6.98 5.09 -4.34
C GLU A 21 6.64 6.46 -3.77
N PHE A 22 6.25 7.39 -4.64
CA PHE A 22 5.66 8.66 -4.22
C PHE A 22 4.16 8.53 -4.28
N LYS A 23 3.45 8.83 -3.19
CA LYS A 23 2.00 8.75 -3.13
C LYS A 23 1.37 9.90 -2.37
N TYR A 24 0.20 10.29 -2.81
CA TYR A 24 -0.62 11.29 -2.13
C TYR A 24 -2.09 10.91 -2.21
N THR A 25 -2.74 10.86 -1.05
CA THR A 25 -4.20 10.84 -0.97
C THR A 25 -4.72 12.25 -1.24
N LEU A 26 -5.72 12.36 -2.11
CA LEU A 26 -6.35 13.61 -2.47
C LEU A 26 -7.29 14.08 -1.36
N GLU A 27 -7.48 15.38 -1.24
CA GLU A 27 -8.59 15.94 -0.48
C GLU A 27 -9.89 15.80 -1.29
N THR A 28 -11.04 15.73 -0.61
CA THR A 28 -12.35 15.56 -1.26
C THR A 28 -12.63 16.59 -2.36
N ALA A 29 -12.18 17.84 -2.18
CA ALA A 29 -12.33 18.89 -3.19
C ALA A 29 -11.49 18.65 -4.47
N ASP A 30 -10.39 17.91 -4.36
CA ASP A 30 -9.52 17.56 -5.49
C ASP A 30 -9.93 16.23 -6.14
N GLU A 31 -10.59 15.33 -5.40
CA GLU A 31 -11.12 14.07 -5.95
C GLU A 31 -12.10 14.31 -7.11
N ALA A 32 -12.95 15.34 -6.99
CA ALA A 32 -13.90 15.72 -8.03
C ALA A 32 -13.22 16.17 -9.33
N LYS A 33 -11.96 16.59 -9.27
CA LYS A 33 -11.20 17.09 -10.43
C LYS A 33 -10.46 15.99 -11.19
N VAL A 34 -10.30 14.80 -10.59
CA VAL A 34 -9.58 13.68 -11.23
C VAL A 34 -10.19 13.31 -12.59
N PRO A 35 -11.53 13.17 -12.74
CA PRO A 35 -12.12 12.93 -14.05
C PRO A 35 -11.93 14.08 -15.04
N GLU A 36 -11.88 15.34 -14.60
CA GLU A 36 -11.66 16.46 -15.52
C GLU A 36 -10.22 16.47 -16.05
N PHE A 37 -9.25 16.21 -15.18
CA PHE A 37 -7.83 16.28 -15.53
C PHE A 37 -7.32 15.05 -16.27
N PHE A 38 -7.90 13.89 -15.99
CA PHE A 38 -7.44 12.63 -16.54
C PHE A 38 -8.48 11.95 -17.41
N GLY A 39 -9.75 12.36 -17.40
CA GLY A 39 -10.88 11.64 -18.03
C GLY A 39 -10.92 11.62 -19.56
N GLY A 40 -10.00 12.30 -20.24
CA GLY A 40 -9.71 12.02 -21.66
C GLY A 40 -8.73 10.85 -21.88
N VAL A 41 -8.04 10.42 -20.82
CA VAL A 41 -6.96 9.41 -20.82
C VAL A 41 -7.32 8.20 -19.95
N LEU A 42 -8.22 8.35 -18.97
CA LEU A 42 -8.67 7.26 -18.10
C LEU A 42 -9.48 6.24 -18.90
N GLY A 43 -8.85 5.11 -19.22
CA GLY A 43 -9.53 3.93 -19.74
C GLY A 43 -10.41 3.23 -18.69
N ARG A 44 -10.81 1.99 -18.99
CA ARG A 44 -11.53 1.15 -18.02
C ARG A 44 -10.61 0.81 -16.84
N PRO A 45 -11.04 1.01 -15.58
CA PRO A 45 -10.23 0.62 -14.43
C PRO A 45 -10.10 -0.91 -14.32
N LYS A 46 -8.98 -1.37 -13.78
CA LYS A 46 -8.91 -2.68 -13.14
C LYS A 46 -9.66 -2.62 -11.82
N ARG A 47 -10.70 -3.44 -11.68
CA ARG A 47 -11.45 -3.59 -10.42
C ARG A 47 -10.70 -4.52 -9.47
N ARG A 48 -10.76 -4.18 -8.18
CA ARG A 48 -10.06 -4.88 -7.11
C ARG A 48 -10.95 -5.00 -5.89
N LYS A 49 -10.82 -6.11 -5.17
CA LYS A 49 -11.21 -6.20 -3.75
C LYS A 49 -9.95 -6.29 -2.91
N VAL A 50 -9.86 -5.48 -1.87
CA VAL A 50 -8.72 -5.48 -0.95
C VAL A 50 -9.18 -5.93 0.42
N TYR A 51 -8.52 -6.95 0.94
CA TYR A 51 -8.76 -7.49 2.28
C TYR A 51 -7.54 -7.27 3.14
N PHE A 52 -7.73 -6.81 4.36
CA PHE A 52 -6.71 -6.80 5.39
C PHE A 52 -6.96 -7.94 6.38
N TYR A 53 -5.93 -8.33 7.11
CA TYR A 53 -6.01 -9.38 8.12
C TYR A 53 -5.32 -8.92 9.40
N ASP A 54 -6.08 -8.88 10.49
CA ASP A 54 -5.56 -8.57 11.83
C ASP A 54 -6.52 -9.16 12.87
N THR A 55 -6.12 -9.13 14.12
CA THR A 55 -6.99 -9.38 15.27
C THR A 55 -7.96 -8.21 15.50
N ARG A 56 -9.03 -8.45 16.27
CA ARG A 56 -9.99 -7.39 16.68
C ARG A 56 -9.32 -6.19 17.36
N LYS A 57 -8.20 -6.41 18.04
CA LYS A 57 -7.43 -5.37 18.75
C LYS A 57 -6.27 -4.80 17.92
N LEU A 58 -6.23 -5.10 16.62
CA LEU A 58 -5.20 -4.62 15.70
C LEU A 58 -3.77 -4.93 16.16
N LYS A 59 -3.55 -6.12 16.75
CA LYS A 59 -2.23 -6.54 17.28
C LYS A 59 -1.13 -6.49 16.22
N LEU A 60 -1.40 -6.87 14.96
CA LEU A 60 -0.39 -6.83 13.90
C LEU A 60 -0.04 -5.40 13.54
N PHE A 61 -1.05 -4.56 13.31
CA PHE A 61 -0.85 -3.15 13.00
C PHE A 61 -0.10 -2.40 14.12
N ASN A 62 -0.44 -2.67 15.37
CA ASN A 62 0.26 -2.12 16.53
C ASN A 62 1.73 -2.59 16.65
N ALA A 63 2.05 -3.76 16.09
CA ALA A 63 3.41 -4.27 15.96
C ALA A 63 4.14 -3.79 14.68
N GLY A 64 3.52 -2.90 13.89
CA GLY A 64 4.09 -2.40 12.64
C GLY A 64 3.96 -3.39 11.47
N LEU A 65 3.03 -4.34 11.53
CA LEU A 65 2.73 -5.27 10.45
C LEU A 65 1.38 -4.97 9.79
N VAL A 66 1.32 -5.12 8.48
CA VAL A 66 0.08 -5.07 7.70
C VAL A 66 0.03 -6.31 6.82
N LEU A 67 -0.96 -7.16 7.07
CA LEU A 67 -1.30 -8.29 6.20
C LEU A 67 -2.43 -7.89 5.27
N ARG A 68 -2.29 -8.21 3.99
CA ARG A 68 -3.28 -7.88 2.97
C ARG A 68 -3.34 -8.98 1.92
N ALA A 69 -4.52 -9.22 1.37
CA ALA A 69 -4.70 -9.93 0.12
C ALA A 69 -5.55 -9.07 -0.82
N ARG A 70 -5.38 -9.25 -2.13
CA ARG A 70 -6.18 -8.57 -3.14
C ARG A 70 -6.63 -9.56 -4.19
N VAL A 71 -7.87 -9.36 -4.64
CA VAL A 71 -8.42 -9.99 -5.83
C VAL A 71 -8.42 -8.92 -6.90
N THR A 72 -7.72 -9.15 -8.01
CA THR A 72 -7.69 -8.22 -9.14
C THR A 72 -8.42 -8.86 -10.32
N GLN A 73 -9.29 -8.09 -10.97
CA GLN A 73 -10.06 -8.56 -12.12
C GLN A 73 -9.12 -9.07 -13.23
N GLY A 74 -9.27 -10.35 -13.59
CA GLY A 74 -8.51 -11.00 -14.67
C GLY A 74 -7.09 -11.43 -14.29
N GLU A 75 -6.74 -11.40 -13.01
CA GLU A 75 -5.42 -11.79 -12.49
C GLU A 75 -5.58 -12.83 -11.35
N ASP A 76 -4.48 -13.50 -11.00
CA ASP A 76 -4.40 -14.29 -9.77
C ASP A 76 -4.51 -13.38 -8.53
N ASP A 77 -4.86 -13.98 -7.39
CA ASP A 77 -4.88 -13.27 -6.12
C ASP A 77 -3.43 -12.92 -5.71
N ASP A 78 -3.24 -11.78 -5.03
CA ASP A 78 -1.97 -11.43 -4.41
C ASP A 78 -2.10 -11.32 -2.90
N SER A 79 -1.05 -11.70 -2.16
CA SER A 79 -0.95 -11.49 -0.72
C SER A 79 0.35 -10.77 -0.37
N THR A 80 0.29 -9.94 0.67
CA THR A 80 1.45 -9.16 1.13
C THR A 80 1.50 -9.14 2.65
N VAL A 81 2.69 -9.38 3.20
CA VAL A 81 3.06 -9.05 4.59
C VAL A 81 3.99 -7.85 4.54
N LYS A 82 3.56 -6.70 5.06
CA LYS A 82 4.31 -5.45 5.00
C LYS A 82 4.68 -4.99 6.42
N VAL A 83 5.97 -4.87 6.68
CA VAL A 83 6.55 -4.23 7.87
C VAL A 83 6.64 -2.73 7.60
N ARG A 84 6.06 -1.92 8.48
CA ARG A 84 6.08 -0.46 8.40
C ARG A 84 5.97 0.16 9.80
N PRO A 85 6.96 0.95 10.23
CA PRO A 85 8.18 1.31 9.52
C PRO A 85 9.22 0.18 9.53
N ALA A 86 9.93 -0.01 8.42
CA ALA A 86 11.07 -0.92 8.35
C ALA A 86 12.37 -0.18 8.67
N SER A 87 13.14 -0.70 9.63
CA SER A 87 14.50 -0.19 9.92
C SER A 87 15.46 -0.61 8.82
N LEU A 88 16.38 0.27 8.41
CA LEU A 88 17.48 -0.10 7.50
C LEU A 88 18.72 -0.62 8.26
N ASP A 89 18.65 -0.74 9.59
CA ASP A 89 19.75 -1.28 10.39
C ASP A 89 20.15 -2.70 9.93
N ARG A 90 21.42 -3.05 10.11
CA ARG A 90 21.96 -4.36 9.72
C ARG A 90 21.33 -5.54 10.47
N HIS A 91 20.76 -5.28 11.65
CA HIS A 91 20.08 -6.25 12.51
C HIS A 91 18.56 -6.22 12.36
N ALA A 92 18.02 -5.51 11.36
CA ALA A 92 16.59 -5.44 11.15
C ALA A 92 16.00 -6.85 10.85
N PRO A 93 14.97 -7.31 11.58
CA PRO A 93 14.51 -8.70 11.47
C PRO A 93 14.05 -9.11 10.05
N TRP A 94 13.52 -8.17 9.27
CA TRP A 94 13.05 -8.46 7.92
C TRP A 94 14.16 -9.00 6.99
N ARG A 95 15.43 -8.74 7.31
CA ARG A 95 16.59 -9.27 6.57
C ARG A 95 16.71 -10.80 6.64
N GLU A 96 16.08 -11.44 7.64
CA GLU A 96 15.98 -12.91 7.72
C GLU A 96 14.92 -13.51 6.79
N GLY A 97 14.06 -12.67 6.21
CA GLY A 97 13.04 -13.05 5.26
C GLY A 97 13.62 -13.17 3.86
N LYS A 98 13.35 -14.29 3.19
CA LYS A 98 13.71 -14.46 1.77
C LYS A 98 12.72 -13.70 0.90
N GLY A 99 13.22 -13.08 -0.17
CA GLY A 99 12.37 -12.37 -1.15
C GLY A 99 11.69 -11.12 -0.61
N VAL A 100 12.17 -10.57 0.51
CA VAL A 100 11.66 -9.30 1.06
C VAL A 100 12.19 -8.15 0.23
N VAL A 101 11.28 -7.31 -0.25
CA VAL A 101 11.58 -6.08 -0.99
C VAL A 101 11.41 -4.88 -0.06
N VAL A 102 12.35 -3.95 -0.09
CA VAL A 102 12.30 -2.71 0.68
C VAL A 102 11.94 -1.55 -0.25
N GLU A 103 10.83 -0.89 0.05
CA GLU A 103 10.39 0.32 -0.65
C GLU A 103 10.48 1.53 0.27
N LEU A 104 10.95 2.64 -0.27
CA LEU A 104 10.78 3.96 0.34
C LEU A 104 9.44 4.56 -0.10
N ASP A 105 8.48 4.61 0.82
CA ASP A 105 7.20 5.27 0.62
C ASP A 105 7.33 6.77 0.97
N VAL A 106 7.21 7.65 -0.02
CA VAL A 106 7.20 9.11 0.19
C VAL A 106 5.77 9.62 0.08
N SER A 107 5.30 10.21 1.17
CA SER A 107 3.90 10.45 1.47
C SER A 107 3.70 11.89 1.96
N GLY A 108 2.44 12.33 2.09
CA GLY A 108 2.11 13.59 2.79
C GLY A 108 2.65 13.64 4.24
N LYS A 109 2.89 12.48 4.86
CA LYS A 109 3.51 12.34 6.20
C LYS A 109 5.05 12.34 6.18
N GLY A 110 5.66 12.42 5.01
CA GLY A 110 7.10 12.31 4.82
C GLY A 110 7.54 10.91 4.38
N PRO A 111 8.86 10.71 4.23
CA PRO A 111 9.45 9.46 3.79
C PRO A 111 9.36 8.37 4.86
N MET A 112 9.04 7.14 4.47
CA MET A 112 9.00 5.98 5.36
C MET A 112 9.41 4.71 4.62
N CYS A 113 10.43 4.02 5.12
CA CYS A 113 10.78 2.69 4.61
C CYS A 113 9.76 1.64 5.04
N SER A 114 9.55 0.69 4.16
CA SER A 114 8.75 -0.49 4.41
C SER A 114 9.40 -1.71 3.79
N ALA A 115 9.22 -2.86 4.42
CA ALA A 115 9.75 -4.13 3.94
C ALA A 115 8.57 -5.06 3.69
N LYS A 116 8.44 -5.60 2.48
CA LYS A 116 7.28 -6.40 2.07
C LYS A 116 7.70 -7.78 1.57
N GLY A 117 7.00 -8.80 2.04
CA GLY A 117 7.00 -10.14 1.45
C GLY A 117 5.72 -10.33 0.63
N GLU A 118 5.87 -10.66 -0.65
CA GLU A 118 4.76 -10.88 -1.58
C GLU A 118 4.52 -12.39 -1.80
N GLY A 119 3.29 -12.73 -2.14
CA GLY A 119 2.86 -14.09 -2.45
C GLY A 119 1.73 -14.08 -3.47
N THR A 120 1.53 -15.22 -4.12
CA THR A 120 0.51 -15.40 -5.16
C THR A 120 -0.39 -16.57 -4.79
N PRO A 121 -1.37 -16.37 -3.89
CA PRO A 121 -2.40 -17.36 -3.65
C PRO A 121 -3.10 -17.74 -4.96
N LYS A 122 -3.61 -18.96 -5.05
CA LYS A 122 -4.38 -19.35 -6.23
C LYS A 122 -5.64 -18.47 -6.34
N HIS A 123 -6.02 -18.16 -7.57
CA HIS A 123 -7.24 -17.43 -7.87
C HIS A 123 -8.45 -17.90 -7.05
N GLY A 124 -9.18 -16.95 -6.45
CA GLY A 124 -10.37 -17.19 -5.64
C GLY A 124 -10.10 -17.68 -4.21
N HIS A 125 -8.84 -17.84 -3.80
CA HIS A 125 -8.52 -18.17 -2.41
C HIS A 125 -8.92 -17.05 -1.46
N ALA A 126 -8.71 -15.78 -1.81
CA ALA A 126 -9.07 -14.65 -0.96
C ALA A 126 -10.58 -14.57 -0.74
N GLU A 127 -11.38 -14.79 -1.78
CA GLU A 127 -12.85 -14.85 -1.67
C GLU A 127 -13.33 -16.10 -0.91
N ALA A 128 -12.62 -17.23 -1.03
CA ALA A 128 -12.91 -18.41 -0.23
C ALA A 128 -12.61 -18.18 1.27
N VAL A 129 -11.57 -17.41 1.60
CA VAL A 129 -11.28 -17.00 2.99
C VAL A 129 -12.33 -16.02 3.50
N GLU A 130 -12.72 -15.02 2.70
CA GLU A 130 -13.79 -14.09 3.07
C GLU A 130 -15.12 -14.82 3.35
N ALA A 131 -15.48 -15.79 2.51
CA ALA A 131 -16.66 -16.63 2.73
C ALA A 131 -16.52 -17.68 3.86
N GLY A 132 -15.42 -17.69 4.61
CA GLY A 132 -15.17 -18.65 5.70
C GLY A 132 -14.94 -20.10 5.25
N ARG A 133 -14.74 -20.34 3.94
CA ARG A 133 -14.53 -21.67 3.35
C ARG A 133 -13.06 -22.11 3.37
N ARG A 134 -12.14 -21.20 3.69
CA ARG A 134 -10.70 -21.48 3.87
C ARG A 134 -10.17 -20.71 5.07
N PRO A 135 -9.15 -21.22 5.78
CA PRO A 135 -8.48 -20.46 6.82
C PRO A 135 -7.62 -19.35 6.22
N VAL A 136 -7.45 -18.24 6.94
CA VAL A 136 -6.61 -17.09 6.52
C VAL A 136 -5.19 -17.51 6.16
N GLY A 137 -4.63 -18.49 6.88
CA GLY A 137 -3.29 -19.02 6.61
C GLY A 137 -3.09 -19.56 5.19
N ALA A 138 -4.15 -19.95 4.49
CA ALA A 138 -4.08 -20.42 3.10
C ALA A 138 -3.69 -19.33 2.08
N LEU A 139 -3.64 -18.06 2.49
CA LEU A 139 -3.25 -16.91 1.65
C LEU A 139 -1.77 -16.54 1.79
N PHE A 140 -1.10 -17.04 2.81
CA PHE A 140 0.26 -16.61 3.12
C PHE A 140 1.21 -17.77 2.97
N SER A 141 2.33 -17.52 2.29
CA SER A 141 3.41 -18.50 2.19
C SER A 141 4.10 -18.68 3.54
N SER A 142 4.84 -19.78 3.69
CA SER A 142 5.67 -20.00 4.88
C SER A 142 6.73 -18.90 5.09
N GLN A 143 7.19 -18.25 4.01
CA GLN A 143 8.11 -17.11 4.08
C GLN A 143 7.42 -15.86 4.65
N GLN A 144 6.18 -15.60 4.23
CA GLN A 144 5.35 -14.52 4.77
C GLN A 144 4.98 -14.78 6.24
N GLU A 145 4.65 -16.01 6.61
CA GLU A 145 4.39 -16.40 7.99
C GLU A 145 5.63 -16.23 8.88
N LYS A 146 6.83 -16.56 8.38
CA LYS A 146 8.08 -16.28 9.09
C LYS A 146 8.23 -14.77 9.37
N LEU A 147 7.95 -13.92 8.39
CA LEU A 147 8.01 -12.47 8.57
C LEU A 147 7.00 -11.98 9.62
N LEU A 148 5.80 -12.58 9.67
CA LEU A 148 4.83 -12.32 10.74
C LEU A 148 5.42 -12.65 12.11
N HIS A 149 6.00 -13.85 12.29
CA HIS A 149 6.53 -14.29 13.59
C HIS A 149 7.73 -13.46 14.09
N LEU A 150 8.48 -12.83 13.19
CA LEU A 150 9.59 -11.94 13.56
C LEU A 150 9.12 -10.65 14.25
N TYR A 151 7.91 -10.17 13.95
CA TYR A 151 7.39 -8.89 14.46
C TYR A 151 6.21 -9.04 15.42
N ALA A 152 5.37 -10.06 15.25
CA ALA A 152 4.18 -10.32 16.08
C ALA A 152 4.25 -11.71 16.73
N LYS A 153 5.20 -11.89 17.65
CA LYS A 153 5.37 -13.14 18.39
C LYS A 153 4.07 -13.55 19.08
N GLY A 154 3.67 -14.80 18.86
CA GLY A 154 2.49 -15.40 19.51
C GLY A 154 1.15 -15.05 18.86
N VAL A 155 1.12 -14.27 17.78
CA VAL A 155 -0.07 -14.15 16.93
C VAL A 155 0.02 -15.20 15.84
N LYS A 156 -1.04 -15.99 15.66
CA LYS A 156 -1.12 -17.00 14.61
C LYS A 156 -2.05 -16.53 13.47
N LEU A 157 -1.82 -17.05 12.26
CA LEU A 157 -2.62 -16.68 11.08
C LEU A 157 -4.10 -17.07 11.21
N ASP A 158 -4.42 -18.15 11.91
CA ASP A 158 -5.78 -18.64 12.17
C ASP A 158 -6.56 -17.78 13.18
N GLU A 159 -5.88 -16.98 14.01
CA GLU A 159 -6.49 -16.03 14.93
C GLU A 159 -6.94 -14.73 14.23
N LEU A 160 -6.49 -14.49 13.00
CA LEU A 160 -6.76 -13.26 12.26
C LEU A 160 -8.20 -13.25 11.74
N LYS A 161 -8.78 -12.05 11.72
CA LYS A 161 -10.09 -11.76 11.16
C LYS A 161 -9.92 -11.10 9.80
N VAL A 162 -10.90 -11.33 8.93
CA VAL A 162 -10.99 -10.65 7.64
C VAL A 162 -11.47 -9.22 7.89
N LEU A 163 -10.70 -8.24 7.45
CA LEU A 163 -11.00 -6.81 7.52
C LEU A 163 -11.17 -6.28 6.09
N GLY A 164 -12.38 -6.38 5.56
CA GLY A 164 -12.69 -6.05 4.18
C GLY A 164 -14.04 -6.64 3.72
N PRO A 165 -14.34 -6.58 2.42
CA PRO A 165 -13.53 -5.97 1.37
C PRO A 165 -13.57 -4.43 1.40
N VAL A 166 -12.46 -3.81 1.02
CA VAL A 166 -12.47 -2.49 0.40
C VAL A 166 -12.64 -2.68 -1.10
N ASP A 167 -13.61 -2.00 -1.69
CA ASP A 167 -13.75 -1.94 -3.14
C ASP A 167 -12.73 -0.95 -3.70
N ALA A 168 -11.93 -1.38 -4.66
CA ALA A 168 -10.91 -0.53 -5.27
C ALA A 168 -10.96 -0.54 -6.80
N ARG A 169 -10.65 0.63 -7.39
CA ARG A 169 -10.50 0.82 -8.83
C ARG A 169 -9.12 1.38 -9.08
N LYS A 170 -8.36 0.74 -9.97
CA LYS A 170 -7.03 1.20 -10.37
C LYS A 170 -6.99 1.54 -11.85
N TRP A 171 -6.44 2.72 -12.14
CA TRP A 171 -6.01 3.12 -13.47
C TRP A 171 -4.49 3.26 -13.48
N GLU A 172 -3.88 2.86 -14.59
CA GLU A 172 -2.49 3.13 -14.91
C GLU A 172 -2.48 3.98 -16.17
N LEU A 173 -1.87 5.17 -16.06
CA LEU A 173 -1.76 6.10 -17.16
C LEU A 173 -0.30 6.17 -17.58
N ASP A 174 -0.02 5.43 -18.64
CA ASP A 174 1.24 5.52 -19.37
C ASP A 174 1.15 6.66 -20.38
N LYS A 175 2.29 7.33 -20.64
CA LYS A 175 2.43 8.34 -21.70
C LYS A 175 1.59 9.60 -21.49
N LEU A 176 1.39 10.03 -20.25
CA LEU A 176 0.91 11.39 -20.00
C LEU A 176 1.90 12.40 -20.62
N ASP A 177 1.38 13.38 -21.35
CA ASP A 177 2.19 14.33 -22.09
C ASP A 177 3.20 15.06 -21.20
N GLY A 178 4.49 14.95 -21.55
CA GLY A 178 5.61 15.51 -20.79
C GLY A 178 5.87 14.84 -19.43
N PHE A 179 5.29 13.66 -19.16
CA PHE A 179 5.43 12.94 -17.91
C PHE A 179 6.03 11.53 -18.12
N PRO A 180 7.28 11.28 -17.69
CA PRO A 180 8.03 10.08 -18.08
C PRO A 180 7.77 8.85 -17.19
N TYR A 181 6.83 8.91 -16.25
CA TYR A 181 6.52 7.82 -15.32
C TYR A 181 5.07 7.36 -15.51
N THR A 182 4.78 6.10 -15.15
CA THR A 182 3.39 5.62 -15.06
C THR A 182 2.71 6.27 -13.85
N LEU A 183 1.63 7.01 -14.09
CA LEU A 183 0.77 7.50 -13.01
C LEU A 183 -0.25 6.43 -12.65
N CYS A 184 -0.24 6.00 -11.40
CA CYS A 184 -1.32 5.20 -10.84
C CYS A 184 -2.35 6.12 -10.19
N VAL A 185 -3.61 5.94 -10.58
CA VAL A 185 -4.77 6.48 -9.87
C VAL A 185 -5.44 5.29 -9.21
N GLU A 186 -5.55 5.29 -7.88
CA GLU A 186 -6.26 4.25 -7.14
C GLU A 186 -7.36 4.89 -6.30
N GLU A 187 -8.59 4.45 -6.51
CA GLU A 187 -9.73 4.88 -5.72
C GLU A 187 -10.22 3.73 -4.86
N TRP A 188 -10.47 4.01 -3.58
CA TRP A 188 -10.95 3.05 -2.59
C TRP A 188 -12.31 3.51 -2.07
N THR A 189 -13.23 2.56 -1.89
CA THR A 189 -14.56 2.78 -1.32
C THR A 189 -14.80 1.77 -0.19
N LEU A 190 -15.22 2.28 0.97
CA LEU A 190 -15.63 1.49 2.13
C LEU A 190 -17.14 1.20 2.07
N PRO A 191 -17.63 0.18 2.81
CA PRO A 191 -19.05 -0.14 2.88
C PRO A 191 -19.98 1.00 3.31
N ASP A 192 -19.49 1.95 4.09
CA ASP A 192 -20.26 3.14 4.51
C ASP A 192 -20.24 4.27 3.48
N THR A 193 -19.77 3.99 2.25
CA THR A 193 -19.57 4.92 1.13
C THR A 193 -18.42 5.91 1.31
N THR A 194 -17.65 5.83 2.40
CA THR A 194 -16.40 6.58 2.53
C THR A 194 -15.50 6.25 1.36
N ARG A 195 -15.11 7.27 0.60
CA ARG A 195 -14.30 7.16 -0.61
C ARG A 195 -13.08 8.06 -0.51
N PHE A 196 -11.97 7.60 -1.10
CA PHE A 196 -10.77 8.41 -1.27
C PHE A 196 -9.97 7.98 -2.50
N ILE A 197 -9.24 8.92 -3.08
CA ILE A 197 -8.36 8.70 -4.23
C ILE A 197 -6.90 8.89 -3.82
N GLU A 198 -6.05 7.98 -4.23
CA GLU A 198 -4.60 8.08 -4.13
C GLU A 198 -3.99 8.20 -5.53
N LEU A 199 -3.07 9.14 -5.69
CA LEU A 199 -2.18 9.22 -6.84
C LEU A 199 -0.82 8.69 -6.44
N SER A 200 -0.22 7.79 -7.23
CA SER A 200 1.13 7.31 -6.98
C SER A 200 1.96 7.13 -8.23
N ILE A 201 3.28 7.20 -8.06
CA ILE A 201 4.27 6.83 -9.06
C ILE A 201 5.37 6.00 -8.41
N LYS A 202 5.98 5.11 -9.19
CA LYS A 202 7.15 4.36 -8.77
C LYS A 202 8.37 4.75 -9.59
N ALA A 203 9.52 4.73 -8.95
CA ALA A 203 10.80 5.00 -9.60
C ALA A 203 11.92 4.17 -8.97
N ASP A 204 12.94 3.89 -9.76
CA ASP A 204 14.21 3.36 -9.26
C ASP A 204 14.83 4.35 -8.28
N ARG A 205 15.59 3.82 -7.31
CA ARG A 205 16.33 4.60 -6.32
C ARG A 205 17.14 5.75 -6.91
N LYS A 206 17.84 5.51 -8.03
CA LYS A 206 18.69 6.49 -8.72
C LYS A 206 17.90 7.63 -9.36
N ASP A 207 16.64 7.38 -9.71
CA ASP A 207 15.77 8.34 -10.40
C ASP A 207 14.85 9.10 -9.44
N ALA A 208 14.90 8.79 -8.14
CA ALA A 208 13.99 9.33 -7.13
C ALA A 208 13.91 10.87 -7.12
N PRO A 209 15.01 11.65 -7.21
CA PRO A 209 14.92 13.11 -7.27
C PRO A 209 14.16 13.61 -8.52
N ARG A 210 14.44 13.01 -9.68
CA ARG A 210 13.79 13.36 -10.95
C ARG A 210 12.31 12.97 -10.93
N ALA A 211 11.99 11.80 -10.38
CA ALA A 211 10.63 11.30 -10.22
C ALA A 211 9.79 12.22 -9.33
N LYS A 212 10.33 12.61 -8.17
CA LYS A 212 9.68 13.56 -7.28
C LYS A 212 9.40 14.89 -7.96
N ALA A 213 10.40 15.46 -8.63
CA ALA A 213 10.25 16.75 -9.31
C ALA A 213 9.21 16.69 -10.43
N ALA A 214 9.19 15.61 -11.21
CA ALA A 214 8.20 15.39 -12.26
C ALA A 214 6.79 15.25 -11.66
N PHE A 215 6.63 14.46 -10.59
CA PHE A 215 5.33 14.23 -9.97
C PHE A 215 4.77 15.52 -9.35
N ASP A 216 5.60 16.27 -8.64
CA ASP A 216 5.20 17.56 -8.08
C ASP A 216 4.81 18.57 -9.17
N LYS A 217 5.53 18.58 -10.30
CA LYS A 217 5.19 19.42 -11.45
C LYS A 217 3.84 19.03 -12.05
N LEU A 218 3.56 17.73 -12.16
CA LEU A 218 2.28 17.22 -12.64
C LEU A 218 1.14 17.66 -11.72
N LEU A 219 1.27 17.42 -10.40
CA LEU A 219 0.26 17.82 -9.42
C LEU A 219 -0.02 19.33 -9.45
N ARG A 220 1.04 20.16 -9.56
CA ARG A 220 0.89 21.62 -9.71
C ARG A 220 0.19 22.02 -11.01
N ARG A 221 0.53 21.41 -12.14
CA ARG A 221 -0.12 21.66 -13.45
C ARG A 221 -1.63 21.45 -13.36
N HIS A 222 -2.05 20.44 -12.60
CA HIS A 222 -3.45 20.09 -12.39
C HIS A 222 -4.06 20.73 -11.13
N LYS A 223 -3.39 21.70 -10.48
CA LYS A 223 -3.90 22.38 -9.27
C LYS A 223 -4.38 21.41 -8.17
N ILE A 224 -3.70 20.27 -8.04
CA ILE A 224 -3.95 19.27 -7.00
C ILE A 224 -3.15 19.66 -5.76
N THR A 225 -3.83 19.77 -4.62
CA THR A 225 -3.23 20.18 -3.36
C THR A 225 -2.74 18.97 -2.59
N VAL A 226 -1.43 18.92 -2.34
CA VAL A 226 -0.85 17.91 -1.44
C VAL A 226 -0.94 18.43 -0.01
N VAL A 227 -1.80 17.81 0.81
CA VAL A 227 -1.91 18.15 2.23
C VAL A 227 -0.87 17.39 3.03
N LYS A 228 0.06 18.14 3.63
CA LYS A 228 1.06 17.59 4.54
C LYS A 228 0.40 17.04 5.81
N GLY A 229 0.85 15.89 6.29
CA GLY A 229 0.42 15.26 7.54
C GLY A 229 -0.81 14.35 7.46
N LYS A 230 -1.60 14.42 6.38
CA LYS A 230 -2.87 13.69 6.25
C LYS A 230 -2.74 12.53 5.27
N GLU A 231 -2.18 11.43 5.74
CA GLU A 231 -2.29 10.15 5.02
C GLU A 231 -2.60 9.03 6.02
N GLN A 232 -3.85 8.55 5.99
CA GLN A 232 -4.38 7.59 6.96
C GLN A 232 -5.02 6.37 6.31
N LYS A 233 -4.84 6.10 4.99
CA LYS A 233 -5.61 5.05 4.30
C LYS A 233 -5.62 3.71 5.05
N THR A 234 -4.43 3.18 5.36
CA THR A 234 -4.33 1.89 6.05
C THR A 234 -4.86 1.95 7.49
N PRO A 235 -4.44 2.91 8.36
CA PRO A 235 -5.03 3.06 9.69
C PRO A 235 -6.55 3.24 9.70
N LEU A 236 -7.09 4.06 8.79
CA LEU A 236 -8.52 4.36 8.63
C LEU A 236 -9.29 3.08 8.29
N VAL A 237 -8.84 2.37 7.25
CA VAL A 237 -9.47 1.14 6.77
C VAL A 237 -9.44 0.06 7.87
N LEU A 238 -8.27 -0.17 8.47
CA LEU A 238 -8.12 -1.18 9.52
C LEU A 238 -9.04 -0.90 10.70
N LYS A 239 -9.07 0.35 11.19
CA LYS A 239 -9.95 0.76 12.28
C LYS A 239 -11.42 0.62 11.90
N PHE A 240 -11.80 1.06 10.69
CA PHE A 240 -13.18 0.97 10.20
C PHE A 240 -13.74 -0.45 10.31
N PHE A 241 -12.98 -1.45 9.82
CA PHE A 241 -13.42 -2.84 9.86
C PHE A 241 -13.28 -3.46 11.25
N ALA A 242 -12.20 -3.17 11.99
CA ALA A 242 -11.98 -3.77 13.31
C ALA A 242 -13.03 -3.34 14.34
N ASP A 243 -13.49 -2.09 14.27
CA ASP A 243 -14.58 -1.58 15.11
C ASP A 243 -15.93 -2.24 14.81
N ARG A 244 -16.05 -2.99 13.69
CA ARG A 244 -17.26 -3.65 13.20
C ARG A 244 -17.20 -5.19 13.21
N LEU A 245 -16.17 -5.76 13.85
CA LEU A 245 -16.05 -7.20 14.10
C LEU A 245 -16.91 -7.70 15.27
#